data_AF-A0A353JAB0-F1
#
_entry.id   AF-A0A353JAB0-F1
#
_cell.length_a   1.000
_cell.length_b   1.000
_cell.length_c   1.000
_cell.angle_alpha   90.00
_cell.angle_beta   90.00
_cell.angle_gamma   90.00
#
_symmetry.space_group_name_H-M   'P 1'
#
loop_
_entity.id
_entity.type
_entity.pdbx_description
1 polymer ?
#
loop_
_entity_poly.entity_id
_entity_poly.type
_entity_poly.pdbx_seq_one_letter_code
_entity_poly.pdbx_strand_id
1 'polypeptide(L)'
;MIEFNIIWLVILIVNVVSFGLMVLFSFLNGRKKYDNFSFANHFPYEAFSNITKIFSIIFIISLFATLGTILPFVGELKNNSILPIIIVFVIGITGVFMIVTFYLPMKYQREHIIVSTFLMAGSFLSISLATVRSFVAYSMLKRFNEGGYHLALAIVGLLFVILMAIVIFNPKLKQWALLEEHVNGDEKYYIRPKFFPLAYSEWISILVILIAQILFLTSLIN
;
A
#
# COMPACT_ATOMS: atom_id res chain seq x y z
N MET A 1 25.17 10.81 -10.27
CA MET A 1 24.15 10.00 -10.96
C MET A 1 24.17 8.54 -10.49
N ILE A 2 25.32 7.85 -10.57
CA ILE A 2 25.46 6.43 -10.16
C ILE A 2 25.11 6.19 -8.68
N GLU A 3 25.59 7.02 -7.76
CA GLU A 3 25.30 6.88 -6.32
C GLU A 3 23.81 7.03 -5.98
N PHE A 4 23.09 7.90 -6.70
CA PHE A 4 21.65 8.10 -6.52
C PHE A 4 20.86 6.86 -6.95
N ASN A 5 21.22 6.24 -8.06
CA ASN A 5 20.56 5.02 -8.56
C ASN A 5 20.76 3.83 -7.61
N ILE A 6 21.93 3.72 -6.97
CA ILE A 6 22.20 2.67 -5.98
C ILE A 6 21.32 2.85 -4.74
N ILE A 7 21.17 4.08 -4.23
CA ILE A 7 20.31 4.37 -3.08
C ILE A 7 18.86 3.99 -3.37
N TRP A 8 18.33 4.31 -4.56
CA TRP A 8 16.96 3.93 -4.95
C TRP A 8 16.77 2.43 -5.04
N LEU A 9 17.74 1.73 -5.62
CA LEU A 9 17.71 0.28 -5.70
C LEU A 9 17.71 -0.36 -4.31
N VAL A 10 18.53 0.15 -3.38
CA VAL A 10 18.57 -0.32 -1.99
C VAL A 10 17.23 -0.07 -1.31
N ILE A 11 16.64 1.12 -1.43
CA ILE A 11 15.32 1.44 -0.87
C ILE A 11 14.25 0.47 -1.40
N LEU A 12 14.26 0.21 -2.71
CA LEU A 12 13.32 -0.71 -3.35
C LEU A 12 13.49 -2.14 -2.84
N ILE A 13 14.72 -2.65 -2.77
CA ILE A 13 15.02 -3.99 -2.24
C ILE A 13 14.57 -4.10 -0.79
N VAL A 14 14.91 -3.12 0.05
CA VAL A 14 14.51 -3.10 1.47
C VAL A 14 12.99 -3.11 1.61
N ASN A 15 12.25 -2.32 0.81
CA ASN A 15 10.78 -2.32 0.84
C ASN A 15 10.18 -3.67 0.44
N VAL A 16 10.63 -4.24 -0.68
CA VAL A 16 10.11 -5.53 -1.18
C VAL A 16 10.41 -6.67 -0.22
N VAL A 17 11.65 -6.75 0.27
CA VAL A 17 12.06 -7.79 1.23
C VAL A 17 11.29 -7.64 2.55
N SER A 18 11.19 -6.43 3.08
CA SER A 18 10.50 -6.20 4.35
C SER A 18 9.00 -6.52 4.25
N PHE A 19 8.34 -6.13 3.16
CA PHE A 19 6.95 -6.47 2.92
C PHE A 19 6.76 -7.98 2.77
N GLY A 20 7.62 -8.65 2.00
CA GLY A 20 7.59 -10.12 1.82
C GLY A 20 7.77 -10.87 3.14
N LEU A 21 8.73 -10.47 3.97
CA LEU A 21 8.93 -11.03 5.30
C LEU A 21 7.70 -10.79 6.19
N MET A 22 7.13 -9.59 6.19
CA MET A 22 5.93 -9.29 6.98
C MET A 22 4.76 -10.21 6.59
N VAL A 23 4.48 -10.39 5.30
CA VAL A 23 3.41 -11.30 4.83
C VAL A 23 3.70 -12.73 5.26
N LEU A 24 4.94 -13.21 5.06
CA LEU A 24 5.36 -14.55 5.45
C LEU A 24 5.17 -14.79 6.96
N PHE A 25 5.63 -13.89 7.82
CA PHE A 25 5.50 -14.05 9.26
C PHE A 25 4.06 -13.94 9.74
N SER A 26 3.28 -13.03 9.15
CA SER A 26 1.85 -12.92 9.43
C SER A 26 1.13 -14.23 9.13
N PHE A 27 1.49 -14.87 8.01
CA PHE A 27 0.95 -16.17 7.63
C PHE A 27 1.38 -17.30 8.58
N LEU A 28 2.68 -17.38 8.90
CA LEU A 28 3.22 -18.40 9.80
C LEU A 28 2.64 -18.30 11.22
N ASN A 29 2.51 -17.08 11.76
CA ASN A 29 1.94 -16.87 13.09
C ASN A 29 0.42 -17.05 13.10
N GLY A 30 -0.26 -16.63 12.04
CA GLY A 30 -1.69 -16.85 11.84
C GLY A 30 -2.05 -18.33 11.87
N ARG A 31 -1.31 -19.17 11.14
CA ARG A 31 -1.51 -20.63 11.14
C ARG A 31 -1.25 -21.30 12.48
N LYS A 32 -0.35 -20.77 13.31
CA LYS A 32 -0.10 -21.30 14.65
C LYS A 32 -1.24 -21.00 15.63
N LYS A 33 -1.98 -19.92 15.41
CA LYS A 33 -2.99 -19.41 16.34
C LYS A 33 -4.43 -19.78 15.95
N TYR A 34 -4.69 -20.03 14.67
CA TYR A 34 -6.02 -20.30 14.13
C TYR A 34 -6.00 -21.53 13.21
N ASP A 35 -6.86 -22.51 13.49
CA ASP A 35 -6.96 -23.76 12.70
C ASP A 35 -7.33 -23.53 11.24
N ASN A 36 -8.13 -22.49 10.94
CA ASN A 36 -8.55 -22.11 9.59
C ASN A 36 -8.10 -20.68 9.23
N PHE A 37 -6.80 -20.41 9.31
CA PHE A 37 -6.26 -19.09 9.00
C PHE A 37 -6.47 -18.69 7.53
N SER A 38 -7.09 -17.53 7.33
CA SER A 38 -7.19 -16.85 6.03
C SER A 38 -6.58 -15.46 6.13
N PHE A 39 -5.49 -15.22 5.40
CA PHE A 39 -4.80 -13.93 5.38
C PHE A 39 -5.73 -12.80 4.91
N ALA A 40 -6.63 -13.09 3.96
CA ALA A 40 -7.59 -12.14 3.42
C ALA A 40 -8.64 -11.64 4.44
N ASN A 41 -8.81 -12.34 5.56
CA ASN A 41 -9.75 -11.96 6.64
C ASN A 41 -9.05 -11.43 7.88
N HIS A 42 -7.72 -11.34 7.83
CA HIS A 42 -6.91 -10.89 8.95
C HIS A 42 -6.50 -9.45 8.70
N PHE A 43 -6.67 -8.58 9.69
CA PHE A 43 -6.28 -7.19 9.50
C PHE A 43 -4.75 -7.01 9.59
N PRO A 44 -4.18 -5.95 8.97
CA PRO A 44 -2.78 -5.60 9.12
C PRO A 44 -2.33 -5.44 10.57
N TYR A 45 -3.15 -4.83 11.44
CA TYR A 45 -2.81 -4.72 12.86
C TYR A 45 -2.77 -6.07 13.59
N GLU A 46 -3.61 -7.03 13.18
CA GLU A 46 -3.64 -8.36 13.81
C GLU A 46 -2.39 -9.14 13.42
N ALA A 47 -2.00 -9.05 12.15
CA ALA A 47 -0.72 -9.50 11.65
C ALA A 47 0.44 -8.90 12.46
N PHE A 48 0.45 -7.58 12.68
CA PHE A 48 1.51 -6.89 13.42
C PHE A 48 1.57 -7.24 14.90
N SER A 49 0.42 -7.31 15.57
CA SER A 49 0.32 -7.57 17.00
C SER A 49 0.94 -8.91 17.43
N ASN A 50 1.02 -9.87 16.50
CA ASN A 50 1.54 -11.21 16.76
C ASN A 50 3.00 -11.38 16.30
N ILE A 51 3.68 -10.31 15.88
CA ILE A 51 5.04 -10.35 15.36
C ILE A 51 6.05 -10.03 16.48
N THR A 52 7.26 -10.64 16.44
CA THR A 52 8.31 -10.37 17.43
C THR A 52 8.92 -8.97 17.25
N LYS A 53 9.46 -8.39 18.33
CA LYS A 53 10.01 -7.02 18.36
C LYS A 53 11.00 -6.71 17.21
N ILE A 54 11.81 -7.68 16.79
CA ILE A 54 12.78 -7.54 15.68
C ILE A 54 12.08 -7.26 14.35
N PHE A 55 10.96 -7.93 14.08
CA PHE A 55 10.22 -7.74 12.85
C PHE A 55 9.36 -6.47 12.88
N SER A 56 8.92 -6.03 14.06
CA SER A 56 8.34 -4.69 14.22
C SER A 56 9.33 -3.60 13.82
N ILE A 57 10.62 -3.77 14.13
CA ILE A 57 11.69 -2.85 13.70
C ILE A 57 11.89 -2.92 12.19
N ILE A 58 11.96 -4.11 11.59
CA ILE A 58 12.07 -4.27 10.12
C ILE A 58 10.87 -3.60 9.40
N PHE A 59 9.68 -3.74 9.96
CA PHE A 59 8.47 -3.09 9.45
C PHE A 59 8.56 -1.56 9.54
N ILE A 60 9.00 -1.03 10.68
CA ILE A 60 9.25 0.42 10.83
C ILE A 60 10.28 0.91 9.81
N ILE A 61 11.36 0.16 9.59
CA ILE A 61 12.38 0.48 8.58
C ILE A 61 11.76 0.52 7.17
N SER A 62 10.87 -0.40 6.83
CA SER A 62 10.15 -0.41 5.54
C SER A 62 9.21 0.80 5.36
N LEU A 63 8.58 1.25 6.45
CA LEU A 63 7.74 2.44 6.44
C LEU A 63 8.59 3.71 6.27
N PHE A 64 9.78 3.76 6.88
CA PHE A 64 10.73 4.85 6.65
C PHE A 64 11.33 4.80 5.24
N ALA A 65 11.59 3.62 4.68
CA ALA A 65 12.03 3.46 3.29
C ALA A 65 10.95 3.90 2.29
N THR A 66 9.67 3.67 2.60
CA THR A 66 8.52 4.25 1.88
C THR A 66 8.58 5.78 1.87
N LEU A 67 8.85 6.42 3.02
CA LEU A 67 9.07 7.88 3.08
C LEU A 67 10.35 8.29 2.32
N GLY A 68 11.36 7.41 2.24
CA GLY A 68 12.56 7.62 1.44
C GLY A 68 12.26 7.85 -0.05
N THR A 69 11.15 7.35 -0.58
CA THR A 69 10.71 7.60 -1.97
C THR A 69 10.32 9.06 -2.25
N ILE A 70 10.23 9.90 -1.21
CA ILE A 70 9.96 11.34 -1.28
C ILE A 70 11.24 12.12 -1.65
N LEU A 71 12.42 11.61 -1.29
CA LEU A 71 13.70 12.29 -1.48
C LEU A 71 14.03 12.71 -2.93
N PRO A 72 13.68 11.96 -4.01
CA PRO A 72 13.93 12.42 -5.38
C PRO A 72 13.20 13.73 -5.71
N PHE A 73 12.03 13.96 -5.10
CA PHE A 73 11.23 15.16 -5.33
C PHE A 73 11.79 16.39 -4.65
N VAL A 74 12.54 16.24 -3.55
CA VAL A 74 13.17 17.37 -2.86
C VAL A 74 14.12 18.12 -3.80
N GLY A 75 14.77 17.41 -4.74
CA GLY A 75 15.58 18.02 -5.80
C GLY A 75 14.76 18.78 -6.83
N GLU A 76 13.57 18.27 -7.20
CA GLU A 76 12.66 18.90 -8.16
C GLU A 76 11.89 20.10 -7.60
N LEU A 77 11.78 20.23 -6.26
CA LEU A 77 11.18 21.39 -5.58
C LEU A 77 11.87 22.72 -5.93
N LYS A 78 13.13 22.68 -6.39
CA LYS A 78 13.88 23.88 -6.81
C LYS A 78 13.28 24.55 -8.06
N ASN A 79 12.48 23.85 -8.85
CA ASN A 79 11.88 24.37 -10.08
C ASN A 79 10.56 25.14 -9.88
N ASN A 80 10.19 25.50 -8.65
CA ASN A 80 8.92 26.22 -8.32
C ASN A 80 7.65 25.55 -8.90
N SER A 81 7.69 24.26 -9.18
CA SER A 81 6.51 23.50 -9.62
C SER A 81 5.73 23.02 -8.40
N ILE A 82 4.39 23.17 -8.45
CA ILE A 82 3.50 22.69 -7.38
C ILE A 82 3.35 21.16 -7.38
N LEU A 83 3.63 20.52 -8.52
CA LEU A 83 3.38 19.08 -8.71
C LEU A 83 4.25 18.20 -7.80
N PRO A 84 5.58 18.41 -7.67
CA PRO A 84 6.40 17.67 -6.71
C PRO A 84 5.92 17.85 -5.26
N ILE A 85 5.46 19.04 -4.88
CA ILE A 85 4.90 19.30 -3.54
C ILE A 85 3.67 18.43 -3.29
N ILE A 86 2.76 18.37 -4.26
CA ILE A 86 1.54 17.54 -4.18
C ILE A 86 1.92 16.06 -4.06
N ILE A 87 2.90 15.58 -4.84
CA ILE A 87 3.30 14.17 -4.80
C ILE A 87 3.94 13.82 -3.45
N VAL A 88 4.85 14.66 -2.95
CA VAL A 88 5.44 14.51 -1.61
C VAL A 88 4.36 14.45 -0.54
N PHE A 89 3.39 15.35 -0.59
CA PHE A 89 2.30 15.42 0.38
C PHE A 89 1.43 14.15 0.34
N VAL A 90 1.02 13.71 -0.86
CA VAL A 90 0.19 12.50 -1.05
C VAL A 90 0.92 11.26 -0.58
N ILE A 91 2.19 11.06 -0.96
CA ILE A 91 2.98 9.90 -0.54
C ILE A 91 3.20 9.93 0.97
N GLY A 92 3.57 11.10 1.52
CA GLY A 92 3.81 11.27 2.95
C GLY A 92 2.58 10.96 3.80
N ILE A 93 1.43 11.54 3.46
CA ILE A 93 0.20 11.32 4.23
C ILE A 93 -0.34 9.89 4.06
N THR A 94 -0.21 9.31 2.87
CA THR A 94 -0.56 7.89 2.63
C THR A 94 0.33 6.97 3.46
N GLY A 95 1.63 7.28 3.56
CA GLY A 95 2.57 6.58 4.42
C GLY A 95 2.15 6.64 5.90
N VAL A 96 1.70 7.81 6.39
CA VAL A 96 1.18 7.94 7.76
C VAL A 96 -0.04 7.03 7.96
N PHE A 97 -1.04 7.07 7.07
CA PHE A 97 -2.22 6.21 7.20
C PHE A 97 -1.86 4.73 7.14
N MET A 98 -0.93 4.35 6.27
CA MET A 98 -0.40 2.99 6.21
C MET A 98 0.17 2.59 7.58
N ILE A 99 0.98 3.42 8.23
CA ILE A 99 1.49 3.15 9.58
C ILE A 99 0.33 2.92 10.55
N VAL A 100 -0.64 3.85 10.60
CA VAL A 100 -1.75 3.79 11.57
C VAL A 100 -2.55 2.50 11.42
N THR A 101 -2.79 2.00 10.20
CA THR A 101 -3.53 0.75 9.96
C THR A 101 -2.90 -0.47 10.64
N PHE A 102 -1.58 -0.49 10.86
CA PHE A 102 -0.92 -1.60 11.57
C PHE A 102 -0.96 -1.47 13.10
N TYR A 103 -1.35 -0.32 13.65
CA TYR A 103 -1.42 -0.08 15.09
C TYR A 103 -2.84 0.12 15.60
N LEU A 104 -3.81 0.40 14.74
CA LEU A 104 -5.17 0.74 15.12
C LEU A 104 -6.06 -0.51 15.21
N PRO A 105 -6.43 -0.98 16.42
CA PRO A 105 -7.26 -2.16 16.56
C PRO A 105 -8.73 -1.88 16.21
N MET A 106 -9.45 -2.92 15.78
CA MET A 106 -10.88 -2.84 15.42
C MET A 106 -11.82 -2.46 16.59
N LYS A 107 -11.33 -2.41 17.83
CA LYS A 107 -12.07 -1.82 18.96
C LYS A 107 -12.50 -0.37 18.67
N TYR A 108 -11.69 0.36 17.89
CA TYR A 108 -11.96 1.73 17.45
C TYR A 108 -12.53 1.72 16.02
N GLN A 109 -13.71 1.12 15.85
CA GLN A 109 -14.28 0.82 14.53
C GLN A 109 -14.42 2.05 13.63
N ARG A 110 -14.85 3.19 14.20
CA ARG A 110 -15.05 4.43 13.43
C ARG A 110 -13.72 4.98 12.91
N GLU A 111 -12.73 5.07 13.79
CA GLU A 111 -11.39 5.52 13.48
C GLU A 111 -10.72 4.60 12.46
N HIS A 112 -10.89 3.29 12.61
CA HIS A 112 -10.35 2.28 11.71
C HIS A 112 -10.91 2.46 10.31
N ILE A 113 -12.25 2.56 10.16
CA ILE A 113 -12.88 2.82 8.86
C ILE A 113 -12.38 4.11 8.22
N ILE A 114 -12.22 5.20 9.00
CA ILE A 114 -11.70 6.47 8.51
C ILE A 114 -10.28 6.29 7.96
N VAL A 115 -9.38 5.69 8.75
CA VAL A 115 -7.99 5.44 8.36
C VAL A 115 -7.92 4.55 7.12
N SER A 116 -8.68 3.46 7.07
CA SER A 116 -8.71 2.54 5.92
C SER A 116 -9.26 3.23 4.66
N THR A 117 -10.25 4.12 4.80
CA THR A 117 -10.76 4.92 3.68
C THR A 117 -9.69 5.87 3.13
N PHE A 118 -8.97 6.57 4.01
CA PHE A 118 -7.88 7.44 3.59
C PHE A 118 -6.70 6.68 3.01
N LEU A 119 -6.38 5.49 3.55
CA LEU A 119 -5.39 4.59 2.98
C LEU A 119 -5.77 4.16 1.55
N MET A 120 -7.03 3.78 1.33
CA MET A 120 -7.54 3.43 0.00
C MET A 120 -7.44 4.60 -0.97
N ALA A 121 -7.92 5.78 -0.58
CA ALA A 121 -7.81 6.98 -1.40
C ALA A 121 -6.35 7.34 -1.71
N GLY A 122 -5.47 7.28 -0.71
CA GLY A 122 -4.04 7.51 -0.85
C GLY A 122 -3.35 6.51 -1.77
N SER A 123 -3.70 5.23 -1.68
CA SER A 123 -3.19 4.18 -2.57
C SER A 123 -3.61 4.39 -4.02
N PHE A 124 -4.87 4.77 -4.26
CA PHE A 124 -5.38 5.13 -5.59
C PHE A 124 -4.68 6.35 -6.18
N LEU A 125 -4.49 7.40 -5.38
CA LEU A 125 -3.75 8.59 -5.81
C LEU A 125 -2.29 8.28 -6.12
N SER A 126 -1.63 7.49 -5.26
CA SER A 126 -0.22 7.12 -5.41
C SER A 126 0.03 6.36 -6.72
N ILE A 127 -0.79 5.33 -7.01
CA ILE A 127 -0.65 4.58 -8.26
C ILE A 127 -1.01 5.41 -9.50
N SER A 128 -1.99 6.31 -9.39
CA SER A 128 -2.35 7.24 -10.47
C SER A 128 -1.20 8.19 -10.80
N LEU A 129 -0.55 8.76 -9.78
CA LEU A 129 0.61 9.64 -9.94
C LEU A 129 1.81 8.90 -10.55
N ALA A 130 2.10 7.69 -10.10
CA ALA A 130 3.17 6.85 -10.67
C ALA A 130 2.91 6.51 -12.15
N THR A 131 1.64 6.25 -12.50
CA THR A 131 1.21 5.99 -13.87
C THR A 131 1.40 7.22 -14.76
N VAL A 132 0.92 8.39 -14.31
CA VAL A 132 1.09 9.66 -15.04
C VAL A 132 2.57 9.97 -15.24
N ARG A 133 3.41 9.81 -14.21
CA ARG A 133 4.86 10.02 -14.32
C ARG A 133 5.50 9.12 -15.36
N SER A 134 5.08 7.85 -15.43
CA SER A 134 5.57 6.88 -16.40
C SER A 134 5.18 7.27 -17.84
N PHE A 135 3.95 7.75 -18.05
CA PHE A 135 3.54 8.30 -19.36
C PHE A 135 4.34 9.54 -19.74
N VAL A 136 4.59 10.45 -18.79
CA VAL A 136 5.42 11.64 -19.02
C VAL A 136 6.85 11.23 -19.41
N ALA A 137 7.47 10.32 -18.65
CA ALA A 137 8.79 9.78 -18.96
C ALA A 137 8.86 9.18 -20.38
N TYR A 138 7.87 8.32 -20.72
CA TYR A 138 7.76 7.75 -22.06
C TYR A 138 7.70 8.84 -23.13
N SER A 139 6.83 9.85 -22.98
CA SER A 139 6.67 10.91 -23.98
C SER A 139 7.94 11.74 -24.20
N MET A 140 8.74 11.96 -23.14
CA MET A 140 10.03 12.65 -23.23
C MET A 140 11.08 11.79 -23.94
N LEU A 141 11.17 10.51 -23.59
CA LEU A 141 12.20 9.59 -24.08
C LEU A 141 11.87 8.96 -25.44
N LYS A 142 10.59 8.99 -25.86
CA LYS A 142 10.15 8.52 -27.18
C LYS A 142 10.91 9.21 -28.32
N ARG A 143 11.28 10.48 -28.14
CA ARG A 143 12.06 11.26 -29.13
C ARG A 143 13.47 10.70 -29.36
N PHE A 144 13.99 9.92 -28.41
CA PHE A 144 15.32 9.32 -28.44
C PHE A 144 15.30 7.82 -28.70
N ASN A 145 14.12 7.25 -29.02
CA ASN A 145 13.92 5.81 -29.22
C ASN A 145 14.20 4.91 -27.99
N GLU A 146 14.30 5.51 -26.79
CA GLU A 146 14.62 4.83 -25.52
C GLU A 146 13.40 4.65 -24.60
N GLY A 147 12.19 4.95 -25.07
CA GLY A 147 10.98 5.03 -24.22
C GLY A 147 10.22 3.73 -23.95
N GLY A 148 10.55 2.61 -24.61
CA GLY A 148 9.70 1.40 -24.62
C GLY A 148 9.38 0.84 -23.24
N TYR A 149 10.37 0.84 -22.33
CA TYR A 149 10.21 0.39 -20.95
C TYR A 149 9.21 1.24 -20.15
N HIS A 150 9.26 2.58 -20.29
CA HIS A 150 8.35 3.48 -19.58
C HIS A 150 6.90 3.35 -20.05
N LEU A 151 6.66 3.02 -21.32
CA LEU A 151 5.33 2.69 -21.80
C LEU A 151 4.77 1.43 -21.13
N ALA A 152 5.60 0.39 -20.99
CA ALA A 152 5.20 -0.83 -20.29
C ALA A 152 4.84 -0.54 -18.82
N LEU A 153 5.66 0.25 -18.11
CA LEU A 153 5.37 0.68 -16.74
C LEU A 153 4.05 1.46 -16.65
N ALA A 154 3.79 2.36 -17.60
CA ALA A 154 2.56 3.15 -17.64
C ALA A 154 1.32 2.27 -17.86
N ILE A 155 1.40 1.26 -18.73
CA ILE A 155 0.30 0.31 -18.96
C ILE A 155 0.04 -0.51 -17.69
N VAL A 156 1.09 -1.02 -17.04
CA VAL A 156 0.97 -1.75 -15.77
C VAL A 156 0.32 -0.86 -14.70
N GLY A 157 0.78 0.38 -14.56
CA GLY A 157 0.20 1.36 -13.64
C GLY A 157 -1.30 1.59 -13.91
N LEU A 158 -1.69 1.76 -15.17
CA LEU A 158 -3.08 1.94 -15.57
C LEU A 158 -3.98 0.75 -15.16
N LEU A 159 -3.48 -0.49 -15.30
CA LEU A 159 -4.21 -1.68 -14.86
C LEU A 159 -4.46 -1.65 -13.34
N PHE A 160 -3.49 -1.23 -12.54
CA PHE A 160 -3.65 -1.09 -11.09
C PHE A 160 -4.56 0.08 -10.70
N VAL A 161 -4.56 1.19 -11.45
CA VAL A 161 -5.53 2.28 -11.27
C VAL A 161 -6.95 1.77 -11.48
N ILE A 162 -7.18 1.01 -12.56
CA ILE A 162 -8.50 0.40 -12.84
C ILE A 162 -8.88 -0.58 -11.74
N LEU A 163 -7.96 -1.44 -11.29
CA LEU A 163 -8.20 -2.37 -10.19
C LEU A 163 -8.63 -1.63 -8.91
N MET A 164 -7.92 -0.56 -8.54
CA MET A 164 -8.27 0.25 -7.37
C MET A 164 -9.61 0.97 -7.53
N ALA A 165 -9.93 1.45 -8.73
CA ALA A 165 -11.24 2.02 -9.00
C ALA A 165 -12.35 0.98 -8.78
N ILE A 166 -12.17 -0.25 -9.27
CA ILE A 166 -13.12 -1.36 -9.02
C ILE A 166 -13.27 -1.60 -7.52
N VAL A 167 -12.17 -1.61 -6.77
CA VAL A 167 -12.19 -1.83 -5.32
C VAL A 167 -12.92 -0.69 -4.60
N ILE A 168 -12.67 0.58 -4.93
CA ILE A 168 -13.27 1.76 -4.28
C ILE A 168 -14.74 1.93 -4.63
N PHE A 169 -15.13 1.61 -5.87
CA PHE A 169 -16.52 1.75 -6.33
C PHE A 169 -17.34 0.47 -6.16
N ASN A 170 -16.79 -0.58 -5.56
CA ASN A 170 -17.52 -1.81 -5.30
C ASN A 170 -18.72 -1.53 -4.37
N PRO A 171 -19.97 -1.77 -4.78
CA PRO A 171 -21.14 -1.45 -3.96
C PRO A 171 -21.24 -2.30 -2.69
N LYS A 172 -20.60 -3.48 -2.66
CA LYS A 172 -20.53 -4.34 -1.47
C LYS A 172 -19.72 -3.73 -0.32
N LEU A 173 -19.00 -2.64 -0.62
CA LEU A 173 -18.33 -1.82 0.38
C LEU A 173 -19.29 -1.17 1.39
N LYS A 174 -20.59 -1.02 1.10
CA LYS A 174 -21.55 -0.48 2.08
C LYS A 174 -21.70 -1.31 3.35
N GLN A 175 -21.24 -2.57 3.34
CA GLN A 175 -21.33 -3.50 4.48
C GLN A 175 -19.97 -3.72 5.16
N TRP A 176 -19.02 -2.79 5.01
CA TRP A 176 -17.59 -2.93 5.35
C TRP A 176 -17.22 -3.59 6.67
N ALA A 177 -17.98 -3.31 7.73
CA ALA A 177 -17.63 -3.71 9.08
C ALA A 177 -18.74 -4.50 9.77
N LEU A 178 -19.74 -4.96 9.01
CA LEU A 178 -20.85 -5.71 9.58
C LEU A 178 -20.40 -7.14 9.90
N LEU A 179 -20.60 -7.53 11.15
CA LEU A 179 -20.46 -8.91 11.60
C LEU A 179 -21.75 -9.67 11.24
N GLU A 180 -21.62 -10.94 10.90
CA GLU A 180 -22.77 -11.82 10.68
C GLU A 180 -23.38 -12.17 12.04
N GLU A 181 -24.67 -11.90 12.21
CA GLU A 181 -25.43 -12.31 13.40
C GLU A 181 -25.75 -13.80 13.28
N HIS A 182 -25.25 -14.58 14.23
CA HIS A 182 -25.59 -15.97 14.40
C HIS A 182 -26.42 -16.13 15.67
N VAL A 183 -27.53 -16.85 15.54
CA VAL A 183 -28.43 -17.18 16.65
C VAL A 183 -28.31 -18.68 16.90
N ASN A 184 -27.94 -19.08 18.12
CA ASN A 184 -27.93 -20.49 18.55
C ASN A 184 -28.75 -20.60 19.83
N GLY A 185 -30.00 -21.03 19.70
CA GLY A 185 -30.97 -20.94 20.80
C GLY A 185 -31.28 -19.48 21.16
N ASP A 186 -31.12 -19.14 22.44
CA ASP A 186 -31.39 -17.79 22.98
C ASP A 186 -30.18 -16.85 22.93
N GLU A 187 -28.99 -17.36 22.60
CA GLU A 187 -27.77 -16.55 22.53
C GLU A 187 -27.52 -16.02 21.12
N LYS A 188 -27.40 -14.69 21.03
CA LYS A 188 -26.96 -13.97 19.83
C LYS A 188 -25.46 -13.72 19.91
N TYR A 189 -24.71 -14.23 18.93
CA TYR A 189 -23.29 -13.98 18.80
C TYR A 189 -22.96 -13.45 17.41
N TYR A 190 -21.95 -12.57 17.36
CA TYR A 190 -21.52 -11.92 16.13
C TYR A 190 -20.21 -12.53 15.65
N ILE A 191 -20.21 -13.10 14.44
CA ILE A 191 -19.04 -13.74 13.83
C ILE A 191 -18.56 -12.91 12.64
N ARG A 192 -17.24 -12.89 12.42
CA ARG A 192 -16.69 -12.31 11.19
C ARG A 192 -17.07 -13.19 9.98
N PRO A 193 -17.60 -12.60 8.89
CA PRO A 193 -17.85 -13.34 7.66
C PRO A 193 -16.57 -14.02 7.13
N LYS A 194 -16.75 -15.10 6.37
CA LYS A 194 -15.65 -15.81 5.69
C LYS A 194 -14.88 -14.94 4.68
N PHE A 195 -15.42 -13.80 4.28
CA PHE A 195 -14.72 -12.79 3.50
C PHE A 195 -14.99 -11.43 4.15
N PHE A 196 -13.95 -10.81 4.70
CA PHE A 196 -14.06 -9.50 5.34
C PHE A 196 -13.58 -8.41 4.37
N PRO A 197 -14.48 -7.68 3.68
CA PRO A 197 -14.10 -6.80 2.58
C PRO A 197 -13.11 -5.71 3.00
N LEU A 198 -13.24 -5.20 4.23
CA LEU A 198 -12.38 -4.14 4.76
C LEU A 198 -10.93 -4.61 4.93
N ALA A 199 -10.72 -5.73 5.63
CA ALA A 199 -9.39 -6.31 5.83
C ALA A 199 -8.72 -6.63 4.48
N TYR A 200 -9.48 -7.21 3.55
CA TYR A 200 -8.99 -7.48 2.20
C TYR A 200 -8.60 -6.21 1.44
N SER A 201 -9.43 -5.16 1.53
CA SER A 201 -9.17 -3.88 0.87
C SER A 201 -7.92 -3.17 1.41
N GLU A 202 -7.63 -3.28 2.71
CA GLU A 202 -6.41 -2.71 3.31
C GLU A 202 -5.15 -3.38 2.77
N TRP A 203 -5.15 -4.72 2.70
CA TRP A 203 -4.02 -5.45 2.11
C TRP A 203 -3.81 -5.11 0.63
N ILE A 204 -4.89 -4.98 -0.14
CA ILE A 204 -4.79 -4.53 -1.53
C ILE A 204 -4.19 -3.12 -1.58
N SER A 205 -4.66 -2.19 -0.74
CA SER A 205 -4.13 -0.82 -0.73
C SER A 205 -2.66 -0.78 -0.39
N ILE A 206 -2.21 -1.55 0.61
CA ILE A 206 -0.79 -1.67 0.96
C ILE A 206 0.01 -2.23 -0.23
N LEU A 207 -0.48 -3.29 -0.87
CA LEU A 207 0.17 -3.88 -2.04
C LEU A 207 0.27 -2.87 -3.20
N VAL A 208 -0.79 -2.12 -3.46
CA VAL A 208 -0.81 -1.10 -4.52
C VAL A 208 0.15 0.04 -4.22
N ILE A 209 0.29 0.45 -2.95
CA ILE A 209 1.31 1.43 -2.54
C ILE A 209 2.71 0.90 -2.86
N LEU A 210 3.01 -0.36 -2.53
CA LEU A 210 4.30 -0.98 -2.85
C LEU A 210 4.55 -0.99 -4.36
N ILE A 211 3.55 -1.35 -5.15
CA ILE A 211 3.65 -1.35 -6.62
C ILE A 211 3.84 0.05 -7.17
N ALA A 212 3.10 1.04 -6.65
CA ALA A 212 3.26 2.44 -7.02
C ALA A 212 4.68 2.92 -6.75
N GLN A 213 5.28 2.55 -5.61
CA GLN A 213 6.67 2.87 -5.29
C GLN A 213 7.65 2.20 -6.26
N ILE A 214 7.44 0.92 -6.60
CA ILE A 214 8.28 0.22 -7.57
C ILE A 214 8.24 0.94 -8.91
N LEU A 215 7.04 1.18 -9.45
CA LEU A 215 6.86 1.89 -10.73
C LEU A 215 7.49 3.28 -10.67
N PHE A 216 7.34 3.97 -9.55
CA PHE A 216 7.87 5.31 -9.38
C PHE A 216 9.40 5.32 -9.38
N LEU A 217 10.04 4.49 -8.53
CA LEU A 217 11.49 4.40 -8.43
C LEU A 217 12.12 3.89 -9.72
N THR A 218 11.51 2.91 -10.38
CA THR A 218 12.03 2.42 -11.67
C THR A 218 11.86 3.44 -12.79
N SER A 219 10.84 4.30 -12.73
CA SER A 219 10.69 5.40 -13.68
C SER A 219 11.76 6.49 -13.54
N LEU A 220 12.48 6.52 -12.41
CA LEU A 220 13.58 7.45 -12.14
C LEU A 220 14.95 6.90 -12.55
N ILE A 221 15.08 5.59 -12.75
CA ILE A 221 16.32 4.95 -13.19
C ILE A 221 16.41 5.08 -14.71
N ASN A 222 17.30 5.95 -15.18
CA ASN A 222 17.75 6.05 -16.58
C ASN A 222 19.12 5.37 -16.71
#